data_AF-N9F023-F1
#
_entry.id   AF-N9F023-F1
#
_cell.length_a   1.000
_cell.length_b   1.000
_cell.length_c   1.000
_cell.angle_alpha   90.00
_cell.angle_beta   90.00
_cell.angle_gamma   90.00
#
_symmetry.space_group_name_H-M   'P 1'
#
loop_
_entity.id
_entity.type
_entity.pdbx_description
1 polymer ?
#
loop_
_entity_poly.entity_id
_entity_poly.type
_entity_poly.pdbx_seq_one_letter_code
_entity_poly.pdbx_strand_id
1 'polypeptide(L)'
;MLVLSFASSLYAASNQNLAGYILHVEMTPAVCALDSSKQKQRKCLEGYSLTISSLLPEVPVNRNCETKSSAALSPLQSTVVARVMPNETERVQLWQNVGGCVPMNASQYYRTIINFAERLKIPADLTSQNTISVQKENLRQQFTKLNPSLPANGIRFSCQSSRSDSILTEIRVCYHKNGQYKQCASHVVTGCPSEFTIKGSY
;
A
#
# COMPACT_ATOMS: atom_id res chain seq x y z
N MET A 1 -32.20 -11.72 -49.96
CA MET A 1 -32.20 -11.25 -48.55
C MET A 1 -30.81 -11.46 -48.00
N LEU A 2 -30.05 -10.39 -47.76
CA LEU A 2 -28.71 -10.45 -47.17
C LEU A 2 -28.84 -10.04 -45.68
N VAL A 3 -28.57 -10.97 -44.77
CA VAL A 3 -28.60 -10.71 -43.33
C VAL A 3 -27.18 -10.36 -42.89
N LEU A 4 -26.93 -9.07 -42.65
CA LEU A 4 -25.70 -8.58 -42.02
C LEU A 4 -25.83 -8.75 -40.51
N SER A 5 -25.23 -9.81 -39.96
CA SER A 5 -25.09 -9.99 -38.52
C SER A 5 -23.92 -9.14 -38.02
N PHE A 6 -24.23 -8.05 -37.30
CA PHE A 6 -23.24 -7.25 -36.59
C PHE A 6 -22.78 -8.03 -35.35
N ALA A 7 -21.52 -8.47 -35.34
CA ALA A 7 -20.87 -8.99 -34.14
C ALA A 7 -20.51 -7.81 -33.22
N SER A 8 -21.31 -7.60 -32.19
CA SER A 8 -20.98 -6.65 -31.11
C SER A 8 -19.78 -7.18 -30.33
N SER A 9 -18.61 -6.57 -30.54
CA SER A 9 -17.45 -6.82 -29.69
C SER A 9 -17.74 -6.24 -28.30
N LEU A 10 -17.89 -7.10 -27.31
CA LEU A 10 -17.87 -6.73 -25.89
C LEU A 10 -16.46 -6.26 -25.54
N TYR A 11 -16.15 -5.00 -25.82
CA TYR A 11 -15.00 -4.35 -25.20
C TYR A 11 -15.32 -4.20 -23.71
N ALA A 12 -14.70 -5.06 -22.89
CA ALA A 12 -14.58 -4.79 -21.46
C ALA A 12 -14.07 -3.35 -21.32
N ALA A 13 -14.85 -2.49 -20.67
CA ALA A 13 -14.51 -1.09 -20.46
C ALA A 13 -13.13 -1.04 -19.80
N SER A 14 -12.08 -0.79 -20.59
CA SER A 14 -10.79 -0.47 -20.04
C SER A 14 -11.03 0.74 -19.16
N ASN A 15 -10.77 0.64 -17.86
CA ASN A 15 -10.78 1.78 -16.96
C ASN A 15 -9.66 2.73 -17.44
N GLN A 16 -9.96 3.57 -18.44
CA GLN A 16 -9.00 4.42 -19.14
C GLN A 16 -8.35 5.44 -18.20
N ASN A 17 -8.93 5.63 -17.02
CA ASN A 17 -8.51 6.60 -16.02
C ASN A 17 -7.68 6.01 -14.88
N LEU A 18 -7.51 4.69 -14.79
CA LEU A 18 -6.56 4.11 -13.84
C LEU A 18 -5.14 4.32 -14.41
N ALA A 19 -4.20 4.85 -13.64
CA ALA A 19 -2.81 5.08 -14.07
C ALA A 19 -1.81 4.13 -13.40
N GLY A 20 -2.22 3.44 -12.34
CA GLY A 20 -1.37 2.62 -11.51
C GLY A 20 -1.93 2.45 -10.12
N TYR A 21 -1.06 2.07 -9.19
CA TYR A 21 -1.40 1.88 -7.79
C TYR A 21 -0.30 2.42 -6.89
N ILE A 22 -0.69 2.83 -5.69
CA ILE A 22 0.23 3.19 -4.60
C ILE A 22 -0.02 2.22 -3.45
N LEU A 23 0.99 1.41 -3.13
CA LEU A 23 0.97 0.55 -1.95
C LEU A 23 1.44 1.35 -0.74
N HIS A 24 0.67 1.33 0.33
CA HIS A 24 1.00 2.00 1.59
C HIS A 24 1.43 0.94 2.61
N VAL A 25 2.71 0.94 2.94
CA VAL A 25 3.30 0.10 3.98
C VAL A 25 3.40 0.93 5.25
N GLU A 26 2.81 0.45 6.32
CA GLU A 26 2.77 1.12 7.62
C GLU A 26 3.85 0.55 8.54
N MET A 27 4.62 1.43 9.17
CA MET A 27 5.55 1.08 10.26
C MET A 27 4.73 0.92 11.53
N THR A 28 4.30 -0.32 11.78
CA THR A 28 3.36 -0.63 12.86
C THR A 28 3.87 -0.19 14.25
N PRO A 29 5.13 -0.43 14.65
CA PRO A 29 5.62 0.06 15.95
C PRO A 29 5.51 1.57 16.09
N ALA A 30 5.82 2.32 15.04
CA ALA A 30 5.72 3.78 15.03
C ALA A 30 4.27 4.23 15.17
N VAL A 31 3.36 3.68 14.36
CA VAL A 31 1.95 4.04 14.39
C VAL A 31 1.28 3.69 15.72
N CYS A 32 1.56 2.50 16.27
CA CYS A 32 1.02 2.09 17.57
C CYS A 32 1.55 2.95 18.74
N ALA A 33 2.77 3.48 18.62
CA ALA A 33 3.34 4.35 19.66
C ALA A 33 2.88 5.81 19.56
N LEU A 34 2.59 6.29 18.36
CA LEU A 34 2.18 7.68 18.11
C LEU A 34 0.68 7.91 18.26
N ASP A 35 -0.13 6.87 18.07
CA ASP A 35 -1.58 6.95 18.16
C ASP A 35 -2.12 5.95 19.20
N SER A 36 -2.48 6.46 20.38
CA SER A 36 -3.00 5.64 21.47
C SER A 36 -4.31 4.94 21.13
N SER A 37 -5.11 5.49 20.19
CA SER A 37 -6.35 4.86 19.74
C SER A 37 -6.09 3.55 18.99
N LYS A 38 -4.90 3.40 18.39
CA LYS A 38 -4.51 2.22 17.61
C LYS A 38 -3.90 1.10 18.45
N GLN A 39 -3.48 1.36 19.69
CA GLN A 39 -2.75 0.37 20.52
C GLN A 39 -3.51 -0.94 20.75
N LYS A 40 -4.86 -0.90 20.73
CA LYS A 40 -5.72 -2.09 20.89
C LYS A 40 -5.99 -2.83 19.58
N GLN A 41 -5.49 -2.34 18.45
CA GLN A 41 -5.64 -3.02 17.16
C GLN A 41 -4.77 -4.28 17.12
N ARG A 42 -5.25 -5.27 16.37
CA ARG A 42 -4.60 -6.59 16.26
C ARG A 42 -3.13 -6.49 15.87
N LYS A 43 -2.79 -5.62 14.91
CA LYS A 43 -1.39 -5.39 14.48
C LYS A 43 -0.44 -4.96 15.61
N CYS A 44 -0.93 -4.17 16.56
CA CYS A 44 -0.15 -3.69 17.69
C CYS A 44 0.00 -4.77 18.77
N LEU A 45 -1.07 -5.52 19.03
CA LEU A 45 -1.10 -6.57 20.06
C LEU A 45 -0.30 -7.81 19.65
N GLU A 46 -0.33 -8.16 18.36
CA GLU A 46 0.40 -9.32 17.81
C GLU A 46 1.84 -8.96 17.39
N GLY A 47 2.26 -7.71 17.56
CA GLY A 47 3.65 -7.30 17.39
C GLY A 47 4.15 -7.25 15.93
N TYR A 48 3.30 -6.89 14.97
CA TYR A 48 3.74 -6.75 13.58
C TYR A 48 4.81 -5.65 13.46
N SER A 49 5.89 -5.91 12.73
CA SER A 49 6.86 -4.86 12.39
C SER A 49 6.32 -3.96 11.28
N LEU A 50 5.66 -4.56 10.28
CA LEU A 50 5.11 -3.88 9.11
C LEU A 50 3.74 -4.45 8.78
N THR A 51 2.84 -3.59 8.32
CA THR A 51 1.54 -3.96 7.75
C THR A 51 1.28 -3.17 6.48
N ILE A 52 0.33 -3.62 5.67
CA ILE A 52 -0.20 -2.83 4.56
C ILE A 52 -1.45 -2.11 5.04
N SER A 53 -1.50 -0.79 4.90
CA SER A 53 -2.71 -0.02 5.22
C SER A 53 -3.64 0.07 4.01
N SER A 54 -3.10 0.17 2.79
CA SER A 54 -3.90 0.26 1.57
C SER A 54 -3.12 -0.01 0.27
N LEU A 55 -3.87 -0.27 -0.81
CA LEU A 55 -3.40 -0.18 -2.19
C LEU A 55 -4.34 0.76 -2.96
N LEU A 56 -3.95 2.02 -3.07
CA LEU A 56 -4.80 3.06 -3.64
C LEU A 56 -4.67 3.08 -5.18
N PRO A 57 -5.78 3.08 -5.93
CA PRO A 57 -5.74 3.27 -7.37
C PRO A 57 -5.38 4.73 -7.69
N GLU A 58 -4.44 4.95 -8.61
CA GLU A 58 -4.17 6.28 -9.13
C GLU A 58 -5.19 6.63 -10.21
N VAL A 59 -6.14 7.48 -9.86
CA VAL A 59 -7.23 7.98 -10.70
C VAL A 59 -7.33 9.51 -10.59
N PRO A 60 -8.04 10.20 -11.50
CA PRO A 60 -8.29 11.64 -11.37
C PRO A 60 -8.98 11.98 -10.03
N VAL A 61 -8.62 13.12 -9.43
CA VAL A 61 -9.01 13.53 -8.06
C VAL A 61 -10.54 13.49 -7.83
N ASN A 62 -11.34 13.85 -8.82
CA ASN A 62 -12.81 13.91 -8.69
C ASN A 62 -13.51 12.57 -9.02
N ARG A 63 -12.76 11.49 -9.16
CA ARG A 63 -13.33 10.17 -9.46
C ARG A 63 -13.89 9.55 -8.19
N ASN A 64 -15.20 9.29 -8.17
CA ASN A 64 -15.80 8.46 -7.12
C ASN A 64 -15.40 6.98 -7.34
N CYS A 65 -14.78 6.40 -6.31
CA CYS A 65 -14.33 5.00 -6.28
C CYS A 65 -15.15 4.12 -5.34
N GLU A 66 -16.20 4.66 -4.73
CA GLU A 66 -17.06 3.91 -3.83
C GLU A 66 -17.73 2.72 -4.53
N THR A 67 -17.90 1.62 -3.81
CA THR A 67 -18.62 0.45 -4.28
C THR A 67 -19.50 -0.15 -3.19
N LYS A 68 -20.64 -0.70 -3.61
CA LYS A 68 -21.52 -1.53 -2.76
C LYS A 68 -21.30 -3.02 -2.99
N SER A 69 -20.36 -3.39 -3.86
CA SER A 69 -20.04 -4.80 -4.11
C SER A 69 -19.41 -5.45 -2.87
N SER A 70 -19.62 -6.75 -2.71
CA SER A 70 -19.20 -7.48 -1.52
C SER A 70 -17.70 -7.43 -1.30
N ALA A 71 -17.29 -7.12 -0.06
CA ALA A 71 -15.93 -7.24 0.42
C ALA A 71 -15.58 -8.66 0.90
N ALA A 72 -16.54 -9.60 0.84
CA ALA A 72 -16.41 -10.90 1.47
C ALA A 72 -15.26 -11.71 0.84
N LEU A 73 -14.46 -12.32 1.72
CA LEU A 73 -13.40 -13.25 1.38
C LEU A 73 -13.75 -14.62 1.94
N SER A 74 -13.28 -15.70 1.29
CA SER A 74 -13.37 -17.02 1.90
C SER A 74 -12.54 -17.06 3.18
N PRO A 75 -12.82 -17.97 4.15
CA PRO A 75 -12.05 -18.07 5.38
C PRO A 75 -10.54 -18.19 5.12
N LEU A 76 -10.14 -19.05 4.18
CA LEU A 76 -8.75 -19.21 3.78
C LEU A 76 -8.14 -17.90 3.25
N GLN A 77 -8.84 -17.18 2.39
CA GLN A 77 -8.38 -15.89 1.86
C GLN A 77 -8.24 -14.86 2.98
N SER A 78 -9.21 -14.79 3.89
CA SER A 78 -9.17 -13.87 5.04
C SER A 78 -7.94 -14.12 5.92
N THR A 79 -7.60 -15.40 6.19
CA THR A 79 -6.40 -15.78 6.94
C THR A 79 -5.11 -15.39 6.22
N VAL A 80 -5.00 -15.62 4.92
CA VAL A 80 -3.80 -15.26 4.14
C VAL A 80 -3.62 -13.74 4.12
N VAL A 81 -4.68 -12.99 3.83
CA VAL A 81 -4.66 -11.52 3.80
C VAL A 81 -4.33 -10.94 5.19
N ALA A 82 -4.77 -11.59 6.26
CA ALA A 82 -4.50 -11.14 7.63
C ALA A 82 -3.00 -11.07 7.98
N ARG A 83 -2.14 -11.82 7.27
CA ARG A 83 -0.68 -11.76 7.45
C ARG A 83 -0.06 -10.43 7.07
N VAL A 84 -0.73 -9.65 6.21
CA VAL A 84 -0.26 -8.32 5.77
C VAL A 84 -1.24 -7.21 6.14
N MET A 85 -2.54 -7.52 6.23
CA MET A 85 -3.63 -6.61 6.59
C MET A 85 -4.50 -7.26 7.69
N PRO A 86 -4.09 -7.18 8.97
CA PRO A 86 -4.68 -7.98 10.04
C PRO A 86 -6.08 -7.54 10.50
N ASN A 87 -6.44 -6.27 10.31
CA ASN A 87 -7.73 -5.73 10.76
C ASN A 87 -8.81 -5.90 9.68
N GLU A 88 -9.82 -6.73 9.94
CA GLU A 88 -10.87 -7.02 8.96
C GLU A 88 -11.75 -5.82 8.61
N THR A 89 -12.15 -5.02 9.60
CA THR A 89 -12.98 -3.83 9.38
C THR A 89 -12.28 -2.82 8.46
N GLU A 90 -10.96 -2.65 8.62
CA GLU A 90 -10.16 -1.77 7.76
C GLU A 90 -10.13 -2.28 6.31
N ARG A 91 -10.09 -3.60 6.11
CA ARG A 91 -10.21 -4.21 4.77
C ARG A 91 -11.59 -3.95 4.17
N VAL A 92 -12.67 -4.15 4.92
CA VAL A 92 -14.02 -3.90 4.39
C VAL A 92 -14.16 -2.43 3.95
N GLN A 93 -13.74 -1.49 4.80
CA GLN A 93 -13.77 -0.06 4.49
C GLN A 93 -12.90 0.31 3.29
N LEU A 94 -11.67 -0.23 3.22
CA LEU A 94 -10.78 0.01 2.09
C LEU A 94 -11.42 -0.43 0.78
N TRP A 95 -11.97 -1.65 0.74
CA TRP A 95 -12.62 -2.17 -0.46
C TRP A 95 -13.79 -1.28 -0.90
N GLN A 96 -14.65 -0.89 0.06
CA GLN A 96 -15.78 -0.01 -0.21
C GLN A 96 -15.33 1.32 -0.80
N ASN A 97 -14.18 1.87 -0.39
CA ASN A 97 -13.67 3.15 -0.87
C ASN A 97 -12.97 3.09 -2.23
N VAL A 98 -12.41 1.94 -2.64
CA VAL A 98 -11.57 1.84 -3.85
C VAL A 98 -12.14 0.97 -4.95
N GLY A 99 -13.09 0.08 -4.61
CA GLY A 99 -13.53 -1.00 -5.49
C GLY A 99 -14.18 -0.55 -6.79
N GLY A 100 -14.80 0.64 -6.82
CA GLY A 100 -15.38 1.23 -8.03
C GLY A 100 -14.36 1.72 -9.07
N CYS A 101 -13.10 1.82 -8.68
CA CYS A 101 -12.01 2.32 -9.54
C CYS A 101 -11.05 1.22 -10.03
N VAL A 102 -11.22 -0.01 -9.58
CA VAL A 102 -10.36 -1.13 -9.95
C VAL A 102 -11.12 -2.15 -10.81
N PRO A 103 -10.50 -2.71 -11.87
CA PRO A 103 -11.18 -3.64 -12.78
C PRO A 103 -11.14 -5.09 -12.24
N MET A 104 -11.44 -5.27 -10.96
CA MET A 104 -11.34 -6.57 -10.28
C MET A 104 -12.30 -6.62 -9.09
N ASN A 105 -12.63 -7.82 -8.59
CA ASN A 105 -13.42 -7.98 -7.36
C ASN A 105 -12.54 -7.93 -6.10
N ALA A 106 -13.16 -7.91 -4.91
CA ALA A 106 -12.45 -7.83 -3.63
C ALA A 106 -11.38 -8.91 -3.45
N SER A 107 -11.70 -10.16 -3.80
CA SER A 107 -10.77 -11.29 -3.69
C SER A 107 -9.53 -11.09 -4.55
N GLN A 108 -9.71 -10.66 -5.80
CA GLN A 108 -8.61 -10.35 -6.72
C GLN A 108 -7.81 -9.12 -6.26
N TYR A 109 -8.47 -8.10 -5.69
CA TYR A 109 -7.84 -6.91 -5.13
C TYR A 109 -6.90 -7.26 -3.98
N TYR A 110 -7.37 -8.02 -2.99
CA TYR A 110 -6.54 -8.42 -1.86
C TYR A 110 -5.39 -9.37 -2.26
N ARG A 111 -5.61 -10.24 -3.25
CA ARG A 111 -4.51 -11.01 -3.85
C ARG A 111 -3.46 -10.11 -4.51
N THR A 112 -3.89 -9.05 -5.17
CA THR A 112 -2.97 -8.06 -5.78
C THR A 112 -2.13 -7.35 -4.72
N ILE A 113 -2.74 -7.00 -3.58
CA ILE A 113 -2.00 -6.45 -2.42
C ILE A 113 -0.89 -7.39 -1.97
N ILE A 114 -1.22 -8.67 -1.74
CA ILE A 114 -0.24 -9.68 -1.31
C ILE A 114 0.89 -9.78 -2.33
N ASN A 115 0.56 -9.92 -3.61
CA ASN A 115 1.57 -10.05 -4.67
C ASN A 115 2.51 -8.83 -4.74
N PHE A 116 1.99 -7.61 -4.53
CA PHE A 116 2.81 -6.40 -4.54
C PHE A 116 3.69 -6.32 -3.29
N ALA A 117 3.15 -6.67 -2.12
CA ALA A 117 3.89 -6.72 -0.88
C ALA A 117 5.02 -7.77 -0.91
N GLU A 118 4.75 -8.99 -1.37
CA GLU A 118 5.74 -10.07 -1.47
C GLU A 118 6.87 -9.76 -2.46
N ARG A 119 6.58 -9.01 -3.52
CA ARG A 119 7.60 -8.58 -4.50
C ARG A 119 8.57 -7.56 -3.91
N LEU A 120 8.10 -6.74 -2.97
CA LEU A 120 8.89 -5.66 -2.36
C LEU A 120 9.81 -6.22 -1.27
N LYS A 121 11.11 -6.28 -1.55
CA LYS A 121 12.11 -6.60 -0.54
C LYS A 121 12.35 -5.41 0.37
N ILE A 122 12.27 -5.64 1.67
CA ILE A 122 12.34 -4.63 2.72
C ILE A 122 13.74 -4.62 3.36
N PRO A 123 14.36 -3.44 3.57
CA PRO A 123 15.56 -3.30 4.40
C PRO A 123 15.39 -3.86 5.82
N ALA A 124 16.40 -4.58 6.32
CA ALA A 124 16.37 -5.17 7.66
C ALA A 124 16.18 -4.13 8.78
N ASP A 125 16.64 -2.89 8.55
CA ASP A 125 16.44 -1.73 9.42
C ASP A 125 14.96 -1.51 9.80
N LEU A 126 14.02 -1.81 8.89
CA LEU A 126 12.58 -1.61 9.10
C LEU A 126 11.91 -2.72 9.91
N THR A 127 12.61 -3.84 10.11
CA THR A 127 12.14 -4.99 10.89
C THR A 127 13.00 -5.25 12.13
N SER A 128 14.00 -4.40 12.37
CA SER A 128 14.88 -4.49 13.52
C SER A 128 14.17 -4.06 14.80
N GLN A 129 14.54 -4.67 15.93
CA GLN A 129 14.08 -4.26 17.26
C GLN A 129 14.71 -2.94 17.74
N ASN A 130 15.80 -2.52 17.09
CA ASN A 130 16.50 -1.30 17.47
C ASN A 130 15.81 -0.07 16.89
N THR A 131 15.62 0.95 17.73
CA THR A 131 15.27 2.28 17.25
C THR A 131 16.55 2.95 16.76
N ILE A 132 16.55 3.39 15.50
CA ILE A 132 17.73 3.94 14.83
C ILE A 132 17.42 5.25 14.13
N SER A 133 18.41 6.15 14.07
CA SER A 133 18.38 7.31 13.18
C SER A 133 18.98 6.93 11.83
N VAL A 134 18.31 7.32 10.74
CA VAL A 134 18.78 7.03 9.38
C VAL A 134 18.73 8.25 8.49
N GLN A 135 19.68 8.31 7.57
CA GLN A 135 19.64 9.26 6.46
C GLN A 135 18.66 8.77 5.40
N LYS A 136 17.74 9.64 4.98
CA LYS A 136 16.71 9.36 3.96
C LYS A 136 17.29 8.75 2.69
N GLU A 137 18.43 9.28 2.25
CA GLU A 137 19.09 8.83 1.04
C GLU A 137 19.68 7.43 1.18
N ASN A 138 20.25 7.11 2.35
CA ASN A 138 20.77 5.78 2.63
C ASN A 138 19.63 4.75 2.59
N LEU A 139 18.50 5.01 3.28
CA LEU A 139 17.35 4.11 3.25
C LEU A 139 16.83 3.89 1.81
N ARG A 140 16.75 4.96 1.02
CA ARG A 140 16.38 4.88 -0.42
C ARG A 140 17.33 3.99 -1.22
N GLN A 141 18.64 4.12 -0.98
CA GLN A 141 19.66 3.29 -1.63
C GLN A 141 19.52 1.82 -1.23
N GLN A 142 19.24 1.53 0.05
CA GLN A 142 18.97 0.15 0.49
C GLN A 142 17.78 -0.46 -0.26
N PHE A 143 16.67 0.28 -0.40
CA PHE A 143 15.50 -0.17 -1.16
C PHE A 143 15.81 -0.46 -2.63
N THR A 144 16.49 0.46 -3.32
CA THR A 144 16.84 0.31 -4.74
C THR A 144 17.87 -0.78 -4.98
N LYS A 145 18.80 -1.00 -4.04
CA LYS A 145 19.73 -2.14 -4.07
C LYS A 145 19.03 -3.48 -3.92
N LEU A 146 18.06 -3.57 -2.99
CA LEU A 146 17.27 -4.79 -2.79
C LEU A 146 16.27 -5.04 -3.93
N ASN A 147 15.80 -3.98 -4.58
CA ASN A 147 14.81 -4.03 -5.65
C ASN A 147 15.33 -3.31 -6.89
N PRO A 148 16.22 -3.92 -7.71
CA PRO A 148 16.89 -3.21 -8.81
C PRO A 148 15.97 -2.61 -9.87
N SER A 149 14.74 -3.12 -10.02
CA SER A 149 13.72 -2.56 -10.93
C SER A 149 12.92 -1.39 -10.32
N LEU A 150 13.10 -1.07 -9.04
CA LEU A 150 12.44 0.05 -8.37
C LEU A 150 13.22 1.34 -8.67
N PRO A 151 12.63 2.31 -9.39
CA PRO A 151 13.29 3.59 -9.57
C PRO A 151 13.39 4.34 -8.24
N ALA A 152 14.43 5.15 -8.09
CA ALA A 152 14.69 6.02 -6.95
C ALA A 152 13.46 6.79 -6.44
N ASN A 153 12.66 7.32 -7.36
CA ASN A 153 11.47 8.13 -7.12
C ASN A 153 10.17 7.32 -7.20
N GLY A 154 10.26 5.99 -7.24
CA GLY A 154 9.12 5.06 -7.09
C GLY A 154 8.79 4.70 -5.66
N ILE A 155 9.55 5.25 -4.70
CA ILE A 155 9.34 5.10 -3.27
C ILE A 155 9.33 6.46 -2.58
N ARG A 156 8.45 6.62 -1.60
CA ARG A 156 8.25 7.86 -0.84
C ARG A 156 8.11 7.53 0.65
N PHE A 157 8.72 8.36 1.50
CA PHE A 157 8.73 8.17 2.96
C PHE A 157 7.93 9.26 3.67
N SER A 158 6.96 8.84 4.46
CA SER A 158 6.11 9.70 5.29
C SER A 158 6.53 9.58 6.74
N CYS A 159 6.79 10.73 7.36
CA CYS A 159 7.13 10.82 8.76
C CYS A 159 6.08 11.63 9.51
N GLN A 160 5.94 11.35 10.80
CA GLN A 160 5.16 12.13 11.73
C GLN A 160 6.09 12.73 12.79
N SER A 161 5.90 14.00 13.11
CA SER A 161 6.65 14.67 14.16
C SER A 161 6.21 14.17 15.54
N SER A 162 7.18 13.87 16.40
CA SER A 162 6.97 13.48 17.79
C SER A 162 7.99 14.21 18.65
N ARG A 163 7.53 15.20 19.43
CA ARG A 163 8.41 16.10 20.20
C ARG A 163 9.44 16.77 19.28
N SER A 164 10.72 16.41 19.41
CA SER A 164 11.85 16.90 18.61
C SER A 164 12.21 16.01 17.42
N ASP A 165 11.63 14.82 17.31
CA ASP A 165 12.05 13.81 16.35
C ASP A 165 11.02 13.66 15.22
N SER A 166 11.48 13.29 14.02
CA SER A 166 10.62 12.87 12.93
C SER A 166 10.67 11.35 12.84
N ILE A 167 9.54 10.67 13.01
CA ILE A 167 9.48 9.21 13.03
C ILE A 167 8.82 8.72 11.74
N LEU A 168 9.45 7.76 11.07
CA LEU A 168 8.91 7.12 9.88
C LEU A 168 7.65 6.33 10.23
N THR A 169 6.53 6.64 9.58
CA THR A 169 5.21 6.01 9.84
C THR A 169 4.61 5.30 8.63
N GLU A 170 4.89 5.79 7.42
CA GLU A 170 4.42 5.15 6.18
C GLU A 170 5.48 5.18 5.06
N ILE A 171 5.57 4.10 4.28
CA ILE A 171 6.28 4.04 3.01
C ILE A 171 5.25 3.86 1.91
N ARG A 172 5.35 4.68 0.87
CA ARG A 172 4.53 4.55 -0.34
C ARG A 172 5.37 4.04 -1.49
N VAL A 173 4.89 3.00 -2.15
CA VAL A 173 5.56 2.40 -3.31
C VAL A 173 4.61 2.40 -4.50
N CYS A 174 5.06 2.93 -5.63
CA CYS A 174 4.22 3.14 -6.81
C CYS A 174 4.41 2.05 -7.86
N TYR A 175 3.31 1.58 -8.42
CA TYR A 175 3.25 0.48 -9.38
C TYR A 175 2.46 0.87 -10.63
N HIS A 176 2.91 0.38 -11.78
CA HIS A 176 2.06 0.26 -12.96
C HIS A 176 0.93 -0.76 -12.69
N LYS A 177 -0.11 -0.74 -13.53
CA LYS A 177 -1.26 -1.66 -13.43
C LYS A 177 -0.85 -3.14 -13.43
N ASN A 178 0.24 -3.46 -14.12
CA ASN A 178 0.79 -4.82 -14.24
C ASN A 178 1.68 -5.24 -13.05
N GLY A 179 1.81 -4.39 -12.01
CA GLY A 179 2.63 -4.67 -10.83
C GLY A 179 4.13 -4.47 -11.01
N GLN A 180 4.58 -3.87 -12.12
CA GLN A 180 5.94 -3.36 -12.23
C GLN A 180 6.07 -2.05 -11.44
N TYR A 181 7.22 -1.81 -10.83
CA TYR A 181 7.48 -0.52 -10.18
C TYR A 181 7.47 0.62 -11.19
N LYS A 182 7.06 1.79 -10.72
CA LYS A 182 7.12 3.03 -11.50
C LYS A 182 7.51 4.21 -10.62
N GLN A 183 7.88 5.31 -11.27
CA GLN A 183 7.99 6.59 -10.59
C GLN A 183 6.63 7.00 -9.99
N CYS A 184 6.64 7.46 -8.74
CA CYS A 184 5.48 8.07 -8.12
C CYS A 184 5.18 9.42 -8.76
N ALA A 185 3.90 9.69 -8.99
CA ALA A 185 3.44 11.00 -9.47
C ALA A 185 3.85 12.12 -8.49
N SER A 186 4.02 13.34 -9.00
CA SER A 186 4.49 14.49 -8.21
C SER A 186 3.57 14.85 -7.04
N HIS A 187 2.26 14.57 -7.16
CA HIS A 187 1.28 14.81 -6.11
C HIS A 187 1.39 13.80 -4.95
N VAL A 188 2.14 12.71 -5.10
CA VAL A 188 2.44 11.77 -4.01
C VAL A 188 3.53 12.41 -3.14
N VAL A 189 3.11 13.39 -2.35
CA VAL A 189 4.00 14.13 -1.44
C VAL A 189 4.16 13.33 -0.14
N THR A 190 5.40 13.21 0.32
CA THR A 190 5.71 12.67 1.64
C THR A 190 6.87 13.46 2.27
N GLY A 191 6.81 13.66 3.58
CA GLY A 191 7.44 14.80 4.27
C GLY A 191 8.56 14.45 5.25
N CYS A 192 9.28 13.35 5.08
CA CYS A 192 10.44 13.08 5.95
C CYS A 192 11.60 14.09 5.72
N PRO A 193 12.27 14.57 6.78
CA PRO A 193 13.49 15.37 6.69
C PRO A 193 14.65 14.60 6.03
N SER A 194 15.85 15.20 5.95
CA SER A 194 17.05 14.51 5.49
C SER A 194 17.41 13.31 6.38
N GLU A 195 17.14 13.43 7.67
CA GLU A 195 17.33 12.41 8.69
C GLU A 195 16.02 12.20 9.46
N PHE A 196 15.75 10.97 9.87
CA PHE A 196 14.58 10.62 10.67
C PHE A 196 14.81 9.31 11.42
N THR A 197 13.94 9.05 12.39
CA THR A 197 13.97 7.86 13.23
C THR A 197 13.11 6.75 12.66
N ILE A 198 13.67 5.54 12.57
CA ILE A 198 12.90 4.30 12.43
C ILE A 198 12.72 3.74 13.83
N LYS A 199 11.46 3.60 14.26
CA LYS A 199 11.15 2.99 15.55
C LYS A 199 11.31 1.46 15.45
N GLY A 200 12.05 0.89 16.40
CA GLY A 200 12.28 -0.54 16.47
C GLY A 200 10.99 -1.33 16.67
N SER A 201 10.99 -2.57 16.18
CA SER A 201 9.93 -3.54 16.44
C SER A 201 9.95 -4.04 17.87
N TYR A 202 8.88 -4.76 18.23
CA TYR A 202 8.70 -5.44 19.51
C TYR A 202 9.74 -6.55 19.74
#